data_AF-A0A972WMY3-F1
#
_entry.id   AF-A0A972WMY3-F1
#
_cell.length_a   1.000
_cell.length_b   1.000
_cell.length_c   1.000
_cell.angle_alpha   90.00
_cell.angle_beta   90.00
_cell.angle_gamma   90.00
#
_symmetry.space_group_name_H-M   'P 1'
#
loop_
_entity.id
_entity.type
_entity.pdbx_description
1 polymer ?
#
loop_
_entity_poly.entity_id
_entity_poly.type
_entity_poly.pdbx_seq_one_letter_code
_entity_poly.pdbx_strand_id
1 'polypeptide(L)'
;PCDVVLSNFMQLFILNDAMANFLTLDDAAHCYAQVMGLWQSYGQIPDLPWYMVRYESLISDLESEARALLDFLGLTWNPAVLDPAAHAKSRGRINTPSYQSVTEPLFQRAKFRWQRYPEQMAPLLDQLKPFVEDFGYDL
;
A
#
# COMPACT_ATOMS: atom_id res chain seq x y z
N PRO A 1 -1.76 6.84 -3.64
CA PRO A 1 -3.24 6.85 -3.46
C PRO A 1 -4.01 6.18 -4.60
N CYS A 2 -3.87 6.68 -5.84
CA CYS A 2 -4.61 6.21 -7.01
C CYS A 2 -4.41 4.71 -7.31
N ASP A 3 -3.18 4.21 -7.25
CA ASP A 3 -2.91 2.78 -7.43
C ASP A 3 -3.53 1.89 -6.35
N VAL A 4 -3.70 2.40 -5.11
CA VAL A 4 -4.33 1.65 -4.03
C VAL A 4 -5.82 1.46 -4.30
N VAL A 5 -6.51 2.52 -4.70
CA VAL A 5 -7.93 2.48 -5.09
C VAL A 5 -8.12 1.53 -6.27
N LEU A 6 -7.33 1.70 -7.34
CA LEU A 6 -7.42 0.85 -8.52
C LEU A 6 -7.12 -0.61 -8.19
N SER A 7 -6.09 -0.87 -7.36
CA SER A 7 -5.72 -2.23 -6.98
C SER A 7 -6.86 -2.91 -6.23
N ASN A 8 -7.46 -2.26 -5.23
CA ASN A 8 -8.58 -2.85 -4.50
C ASN A 8 -9.79 -3.13 -5.40
N PHE A 9 -10.14 -2.21 -6.31
CA PHE A 9 -11.22 -2.43 -7.27
C PHE A 9 -10.94 -3.61 -8.22
N MET A 10 -9.68 -3.83 -8.63
CA MET A 10 -9.32 -4.89 -9.57
C MET A 10 -9.13 -6.27 -8.93
N GLN A 11 -9.20 -6.39 -7.61
CA GLN A 11 -9.04 -7.66 -6.92
C GLN A 11 -10.36 -8.42 -6.81
N LEU A 12 -10.31 -9.73 -7.06
CA LEU A 12 -11.45 -10.62 -6.87
C LEU A 12 -11.52 -11.08 -5.41
N PHE A 13 -12.07 -10.22 -4.55
CA PHE A 13 -12.28 -10.53 -3.14
C PHE A 13 -13.47 -11.47 -2.92
N ILE A 14 -13.38 -12.31 -1.89
CA ILE A 14 -14.56 -12.98 -1.34
C ILE A 14 -15.42 -11.90 -0.68
N LEU A 15 -16.67 -11.79 -1.09
CA LEU A 15 -17.58 -10.76 -0.59
C LEU A 15 -17.83 -10.90 0.91
N ASN A 16 -17.61 -9.80 1.63
CA ASN A 16 -17.95 -9.59 3.04
C ASN A 16 -18.11 -8.07 3.27
N ASP A 17 -18.50 -7.65 4.47
CA ASP A 17 -18.78 -6.25 4.80
C ASP A 17 -17.62 -5.30 4.46
N ALA A 18 -16.38 -5.71 4.71
CA ALA A 18 -15.22 -4.89 4.40
C ALA A 18 -14.98 -4.83 2.88
N MET A 19 -15.04 -5.96 2.19
CA MET A 19 -14.76 -6.05 0.76
C MET A 19 -15.87 -5.45 -0.12
N ALA A 20 -17.08 -5.26 0.42
CA ALA A 20 -18.18 -4.59 -0.26
C ALA A 20 -17.82 -3.15 -0.70
N ASN A 21 -16.87 -2.52 -0.01
CA ASN A 21 -16.34 -1.20 -0.37
C ASN A 21 -15.54 -1.18 -1.69
N PHE A 22 -15.25 -2.33 -2.30
CA PHE A 22 -14.40 -2.43 -3.49
C PHE A 22 -15.15 -2.88 -4.74
N LEU A 23 -16.49 -2.88 -4.72
CA LEU A 23 -17.32 -3.27 -5.85
C LEU A 23 -17.37 -2.21 -6.95
N THR A 24 -17.11 -0.95 -6.61
CA THR A 24 -17.00 0.17 -7.54
C THR A 24 -15.75 0.99 -7.26
N LEU A 25 -15.28 1.74 -8.26
CA LEU A 25 -14.16 2.66 -8.09
C LEU A 25 -14.49 3.82 -7.14
N ASP A 26 -15.74 4.29 -7.15
CA ASP A 26 -16.22 5.37 -6.29
C ASP A 26 -16.22 4.96 -4.81
N ASP A 27 -16.83 3.80 -4.50
CA ASP A 27 -16.81 3.23 -3.15
C ASP A 27 -15.38 2.96 -2.66
N ALA A 28 -14.51 2.48 -3.55
CA ALA A 28 -13.11 2.22 -3.21
C ALA A 28 -12.35 3.52 -2.89
N ALA A 29 -12.60 4.59 -3.64
CA ALA A 29 -12.05 5.92 -3.36
C ALA A 29 -12.62 6.51 -2.06
N HIS A 30 -13.92 6.32 -1.81
CA HIS A 30 -14.58 6.72 -0.57
C HIS A 30 -13.97 6.03 0.65
N CYS A 31 -13.85 4.70 0.60
CA CYS A 31 -13.22 3.89 1.62
C CYS A 31 -11.77 4.34 1.87
N TYR A 32 -10.99 4.55 0.80
CA TYR A 32 -9.62 5.07 0.92
C TYR A 32 -9.59 6.42 1.64
N ALA A 33 -10.46 7.36 1.26
CA ALA A 33 -10.52 8.68 1.87
C ALA A 33 -10.90 8.63 3.36
N GLN A 34 -11.85 7.76 3.74
CA GLN A 34 -12.22 7.56 5.15
C GLN A 34 -11.05 7.00 5.97
N VAL A 35 -10.39 5.95 5.46
CA VAL A 35 -9.26 5.32 6.16
C VAL A 35 -8.07 6.27 6.27
N MET A 36 -7.71 6.96 5.19
CA MET A 36 -6.56 7.86 5.20
C MET A 36 -6.85 9.18 5.92
N GLY A 37 -8.11 9.64 5.97
CA GLY A 37 -8.50 10.76 6.82
C GLY A 37 -8.34 10.44 8.31
N LEU A 38 -8.62 9.20 8.73
CA LEU A 38 -8.29 8.74 10.08
C LEU A 38 -6.78 8.71 10.30
N TRP A 39 -6.01 8.20 9.35
CA TRP A 39 -4.54 8.22 9.44
C TRP A 39 -3.99 9.64 9.60
N GLN A 40 -4.47 10.60 8.81
CA GLN A 40 -4.07 12.01 8.94
C GLN A 40 -4.36 12.55 10.33
N SER A 41 -5.51 12.17 10.93
CA SER A 41 -5.85 12.53 12.30
C SER A 41 -4.90 11.88 13.32
N TYR A 42 -4.55 10.61 13.14
CA TYR A 42 -3.64 9.89 14.01
C TYR A 42 -2.20 10.41 13.93
N GLY A 43 -1.73 10.79 12.74
CA GLY A 43 -0.41 11.36 12.53
C GLY A 43 -0.17 12.69 13.25
N GLN A 44 -1.24 13.38 13.66
CA GLN A 44 -1.20 14.61 14.46
C GLN A 44 -1.25 14.37 15.97
N ILE A 45 -1.39 13.13 16.43
CA ILE A 45 -1.40 12.81 17.86
C ILE A 45 0.00 13.10 18.42
N PRO A 46 0.12 13.99 19.42
CA PRO A 46 1.41 14.27 20.05
C PRO A 46 2.03 13.00 20.62
N ASP A 47 3.35 12.88 20.47
CA ASP A 47 4.16 11.78 21.01
C ASP A 47 3.78 10.37 20.53
N LEU A 48 2.96 10.23 19.47
CA LEU A 48 2.71 8.94 18.83
C LEU A 48 3.89 8.58 17.90
N PRO A 49 4.72 7.57 18.22
CA PRO A 49 5.80 7.18 17.34
C PRO A 49 5.25 6.47 16.10
N TRP A 50 5.60 6.97 14.91
CA TRP A 50 5.31 6.29 13.66
C TRP A 50 6.48 6.43 12.68
N TYR A 51 6.57 5.47 11.75
CA TYR A 51 7.55 5.46 10.67
C TYR A 51 6.84 5.15 9.36
N MET A 52 6.99 6.03 8.38
CA MET A 52 6.37 5.85 7.07
C MET A 52 7.32 5.10 6.14
N VAL A 53 6.84 3.99 5.61
CA VAL A 53 7.51 3.25 4.53
C VAL A 53 6.81 3.54 3.21
N ARG A 54 7.51 4.17 2.27
CA ARG A 54 6.99 4.40 0.92
C ARG A 54 7.23 3.14 0.09
N TYR A 55 6.17 2.53 -0.43
CA TYR A 55 6.26 1.29 -1.21
C TYR A 55 7.25 1.42 -2.39
N GLU A 56 7.22 2.55 -3.09
CA GLU A 56 8.12 2.79 -4.22
C GLU A 56 9.59 2.86 -3.81
N SER A 57 9.90 3.42 -2.64
CA SER A 57 11.25 3.45 -2.09
C SER A 57 11.68 2.05 -1.68
N LEU A 58 10.80 1.32 -0.96
CA LEU A 58 11.04 -0.04 -0.49
C LEU A 58 11.38 -1.02 -1.62
N ILE A 59 10.67 -0.97 -2.74
CA ILE A 59 10.96 -1.85 -3.88
C ILE A 59 12.17 -1.41 -4.70
N SER A 60 12.63 -0.17 -4.55
CA SER A 60 13.81 0.36 -5.24
C SER A 60 15.10 0.09 -4.47
N ASP A 61 15.04 0.15 -3.13
CA ASP A 61 16.16 -0.11 -2.23
C ASP A 61 15.64 -0.75 -0.93
N LEU A 62 15.41 -2.07 -0.99
CA LEU A 62 14.89 -2.84 0.14
C LEU A 62 15.81 -2.78 1.35
N GLU A 63 17.13 -2.84 1.14
CA GLU A 63 18.08 -2.94 2.25
C GLU A 63 18.11 -1.65 3.06
N SER A 64 18.23 -0.49 2.40
CA SER A 64 18.26 0.79 3.09
C SER A 64 16.97 1.04 3.88
N GLU A 65 15.81 0.79 3.26
CA GLU A 65 14.50 0.95 3.91
C GLU A 65 14.30 -0.04 5.07
N ALA A 66 14.68 -1.31 4.89
CA ALA A 66 14.59 -2.31 5.95
C ALA A 66 15.50 -1.98 7.14
N ARG A 67 16.72 -1.48 6.89
CA ARG A 67 17.63 -1.03 7.96
C ARG A 67 17.04 0.12 8.76
N ALA A 68 16.55 1.15 8.10
CA ALA A 68 15.96 2.31 8.76
C ALA A 68 14.69 1.94 9.57
N LEU A 69 13.85 1.07 9.03
CA LEU A 69 12.68 0.54 9.75
C LEU A 69 13.08 -0.26 10.99
N LEU A 70 14.09 -1.14 10.89
CA LEU A 70 14.54 -1.94 12.03
C LEU A 70 15.18 -1.06 13.12
N ASP A 71 15.92 -0.02 12.73
CA ASP A 71 16.47 0.96 13.67
C ASP A 71 15.36 1.71 14.41
N PHE A 72 14.33 2.18 13.70
CA PHE A 72 13.14 2.80 14.30
C PHE A 72 12.43 1.87 15.30
N LEU A 73 12.37 0.56 15.00
CA LEU A 73 11.78 -0.45 15.88
C LEU A 73 12.70 -0.91 17.02
N GLY A 74 13.97 -0.47 17.05
CA GLY A 74 14.97 -0.93 18.01
C GLY A 74 15.38 -2.41 17.84
N LEU A 75 15.29 -2.94 16.62
CA LEU A 75 15.57 -4.33 16.29
C LEU A 75 16.94 -4.51 15.64
N THR A 76 17.63 -5.61 15.97
CA THR A 76 18.92 -5.95 15.36
C THR A 76 18.77 -6.35 13.90
N TRP A 77 19.71 -5.90 13.05
CA TRP A 77 19.79 -6.30 11.65
C TRP A 77 19.92 -7.82 11.47
N ASN A 78 19.13 -8.38 10.56
CA ASN A 78 19.27 -9.76 10.08
C ASN A 78 19.15 -9.78 8.54
N PRO A 79 20.17 -10.26 7.80
CA PRO A 79 20.12 -10.32 6.33
C PRO A 79 18.93 -11.09 5.75
N ALA A 80 18.31 -11.98 6.54
CA ALA A 80 17.13 -12.74 6.12
C ALA A 80 15.94 -11.83 5.71
N VAL A 81 15.86 -10.60 6.23
CA VAL A 81 14.79 -9.64 5.84
C VAL A 81 14.85 -9.24 4.37
N LEU A 82 15.99 -9.47 3.69
CA LEU A 82 16.17 -9.18 2.27
C LEU A 82 15.56 -10.24 1.34
N ASP A 83 15.10 -11.38 1.88
CA ASP A 83 14.47 -12.44 1.09
C ASP A 83 13.03 -12.73 1.55
N PRO A 84 12.11 -11.76 1.35
CA PRO A 84 10.71 -11.92 1.74
C PRO A 84 10.03 -13.06 0.96
N ALA A 85 10.46 -13.34 -0.28
CA ALA A 85 9.87 -14.37 -1.12
C ALA A 85 10.19 -15.79 -0.62
N ALA A 86 11.44 -16.06 -0.22
CA ALA A 86 11.79 -17.34 0.41
C ALA A 86 11.04 -17.55 1.73
N HIS A 87 10.92 -16.50 2.54
CA HIS A 87 10.14 -16.55 3.78
C HIS A 87 8.65 -16.78 3.55
N ALA A 88 8.04 -16.15 2.55
CA ALA A 88 6.64 -16.38 2.20
C ALA A 88 6.41 -17.84 1.77
N LYS A 89 7.30 -18.38 0.93
CA LYS A 89 7.25 -19.78 0.47
C LYS A 89 7.43 -20.78 1.62
N SER A 90 8.29 -20.49 2.60
CA SER A 90 8.55 -21.39 3.73
C SER A 90 7.37 -21.50 4.71
N ARG A 91 6.46 -20.50 4.75
CA ARG A 91 5.26 -20.52 5.61
C ARG A 91 4.12 -21.38 5.06
N GLY A 92 4.27 -21.97 3.87
CA GLY A 92 3.25 -22.82 3.27
C GLY A 92 2.05 -22.02 2.77
N ARG A 93 0.83 -22.35 3.22
CA ARG A 93 -0.41 -21.79 2.66
C ARG A 93 -0.80 -20.48 3.34
N ILE A 94 -0.59 -19.35 2.67
CA ILE A 94 -1.06 -18.04 3.12
C ILE A 94 -2.36 -17.71 2.39
N ASN A 95 -3.48 -17.70 3.11
CA ASN A 95 -4.80 -17.37 2.54
C ASN A 95 -5.01 -15.84 2.52
N THR A 96 -4.20 -15.12 1.73
CA THR A 96 -4.38 -13.68 1.52
C THR A 96 -4.47 -13.38 0.02
N PRO A 97 -5.31 -12.42 -0.41
CA PRO A 97 -5.40 -12.00 -1.82
C PRO A 97 -4.04 -11.55 -2.41
N SER A 98 -3.14 -11.04 -1.57
CA SER A 98 -1.79 -10.62 -1.94
C SER A 98 -0.79 -11.78 -2.08
N TYR A 99 -1.18 -13.04 -1.79
CA TYR A 99 -0.25 -14.17 -1.71
C TYR A 99 0.62 -14.34 -2.96
N GLN A 100 0.01 -14.31 -4.15
CA GLN A 100 0.75 -14.45 -5.41
C GLN A 100 1.79 -13.34 -5.59
N SER A 101 1.49 -12.12 -5.12
CA SER A 101 2.39 -10.98 -5.22
C SER A 101 3.55 -11.03 -4.23
N VAL A 102 3.36 -11.63 -3.05
CA VAL A 102 4.43 -11.73 -2.02
C VAL A 102 5.37 -12.93 -2.22
N THR A 103 5.01 -13.89 -3.07
CA THR A 103 5.87 -15.01 -3.44
C THR A 103 6.74 -14.77 -4.67
N GLU A 104 6.48 -13.67 -5.40
CA GLU A 104 7.29 -13.21 -6.52
C GLU A 104 8.45 -12.31 -6.02
N PRO A 105 9.55 -12.20 -6.80
CA PRO A 105 10.55 -11.16 -6.55
C PRO A 105 9.92 -9.77 -6.55
N LEU A 106 10.50 -8.82 -5.81
CA LEU A 106 10.04 -7.43 -5.82
C LEU A 106 9.99 -6.90 -7.26
N PHE A 107 8.82 -6.43 -7.68
CA PHE A 107 8.58 -5.93 -9.02
C PHE A 107 8.00 -4.51 -8.99
N GLN A 108 8.36 -3.70 -9.99
CA GLN A 108 7.89 -2.32 -10.10
C GLN A 108 6.64 -2.16 -10.97
N ARG A 109 6.15 -3.23 -11.61
CA ARG A 109 5.04 -3.18 -12.59
C ARG A 109 3.70 -2.69 -12.01
N ALA A 110 3.54 -2.69 -10.69
CA ALA A 110 2.33 -2.20 -10.02
C ALA A 110 2.32 -0.68 -9.80
N LYS A 111 3.48 -0.01 -9.91
CA LYS A 111 3.62 1.44 -9.75
C LYS A 111 3.01 2.16 -10.96
N PHE A 112 2.21 3.19 -10.69
CA PHE A 112 1.54 4.05 -11.67
C PHE A 112 0.65 3.30 -12.66
N ARG A 113 0.07 2.16 -12.25
CA ARG A 113 -0.87 1.41 -13.08
C ARG A 113 -2.12 2.22 -13.38
N TRP A 114 -2.53 3.09 -12.45
CA TRP A 114 -3.69 3.97 -12.57
C TRP A 114 -3.64 4.89 -13.80
N GLN A 115 -2.44 5.30 -14.24
CA GLN A 115 -2.26 6.17 -15.40
C GLN A 115 -2.72 5.53 -16.71
N ARG A 116 -2.91 4.20 -16.73
CA ARG A 116 -3.45 3.46 -17.89
C ARG A 116 -4.98 3.55 -17.99
N TYR A 117 -5.64 4.08 -16.98
CA TYR A 117 -7.10 4.21 -16.87
C TYR A 117 -7.52 5.66 -16.58
N PRO A 118 -7.01 6.66 -17.34
CA PRO A 118 -7.20 8.06 -16.99
C PRO A 118 -8.66 8.49 -16.97
N GLU A 119 -9.48 7.97 -17.89
CA GLU A 119 -10.91 8.30 -17.99
C GLU A 119 -11.70 7.79 -16.78
N GLN A 120 -11.41 6.58 -16.32
CA GLN A 120 -12.08 5.97 -15.16
C GLN A 120 -11.60 6.58 -13.84
N MET A 121 -10.35 7.03 -13.78
CA MET A 121 -9.77 7.64 -12.58
C MET A 121 -10.09 9.13 -12.46
N ALA A 122 -10.31 9.84 -13.57
CA ALA A 122 -10.56 11.28 -13.59
C ALA A 122 -11.63 11.76 -12.58
N PRO A 123 -12.80 11.10 -12.45
CA PRO A 123 -13.82 11.52 -11.49
C PRO A 123 -13.38 11.44 -10.02
N LEU A 124 -12.36 10.63 -9.72
CA LEU A 124 -11.90 10.35 -8.36
C LEU A 124 -10.73 11.25 -7.95
N LEU A 125 -10.08 11.93 -8.91
CA LEU A 125 -8.82 12.64 -8.65
C LEU A 125 -8.99 13.76 -7.63
N ASP A 126 -10.08 14.52 -7.70
CA ASP A 126 -10.35 15.61 -6.75
C ASP A 126 -10.48 15.10 -5.31
N GLN A 127 -11.12 13.94 -5.13
CA GLN A 127 -11.27 13.31 -3.82
C GLN A 127 -9.95 12.74 -3.29
N LEU A 128 -9.09 12.25 -4.18
CA LEU A 128 -7.80 11.65 -3.80
C LEU A 128 -6.68 12.68 -3.64
N LYS A 129 -6.84 13.86 -4.23
CA LYS A 129 -5.83 14.93 -4.27
C LYS A 129 -5.26 15.30 -2.90
N PRO A 130 -6.06 15.49 -1.83
CA PRO A 130 -5.50 15.84 -0.52
C PRO A 130 -4.49 14.82 0.00
N PHE A 131 -4.70 13.53 -0.26
CA PHE A 131 -3.78 12.47 0.15
C PHE A 131 -2.57 12.35 -0.79
N VAL A 132 -2.76 12.64 -2.08
CA VAL A 132 -1.65 12.68 -3.06
C VAL A 132 -0.65 13.75 -2.65
N GLU A 133 -1.15 14.95 -2.33
CA GLU A 133 -0.33 16.08 -1.89
C GLU A 133 0.33 15.81 -0.51
N ASP A 134 -0.45 15.31 0.47
CA ASP A 134 0.06 15.00 1.81
C ASP A 134 1.20 13.97 1.79
N PHE A 135 1.12 12.98 0.92
CA PHE A 135 2.20 12.00 0.73
C PHE A 135 3.27 12.46 -0.28
N GLY A 136 3.23 13.68 -0.81
CA GLY A 136 4.23 14.21 -1.74
C GLY A 136 4.34 13.40 -3.02
N TYR A 137 3.19 13.07 -3.63
CA TYR A 137 3.11 12.54 -4.99
C TYR A 137 2.51 13.60 -5.93
N ASP A 138 2.70 13.40 -7.23
CA ASP A 138 2.05 14.19 -8.28
C ASP A 138 0.89 13.40 -8.92
N LEU A 139 -0.13 14.11 -9.41
CA LEU A 139 -1.21 13.57 -10.23
C LEU A 139 -0.82 13.55 -11.70
#